data_AF-A0AAD4L9K6-F1
#
_entry.id   AF-A0AAD4L9K6-F1
#
_cell.length_a   1.000
_cell.length_b   1.000
_cell.length_c   1.000
_cell.angle_alpha   90.00
_cell.angle_beta   90.00
_cell.angle_gamma   90.00
#
_symmetry.space_group_name_H-M   'P 1'
#
loop_
_entity.id
_entity.type
_entity.pdbx_description
1 polymer ?
#
loop_
_entity_poly.entity_id
_entity_poly.type
_entity_poly.pdbx_seq_one_letter_code
_entity_poly.pdbx_strand_id
1 'polypeptide(L)'
;MGDYLTKNLTFTLTPYGDLLRRFRRVAVEGFSKPAAQHFHPIQNREAIMLALALVKSPPNLEKHLHRHASSIMLSINYHLPPVESEDDPNVVGVETHVRRLSHEMNPGDTFS
;
A
#
# COMPACT_ATOMS: atom_id res chain seq x y z
N MET A 1 16.49 -11.94 12.19
CA MET A 1 16.53 -10.60 11.56
C MET A 1 15.20 -9.86 11.78
N GLY A 2 14.04 -10.40 11.37
CA GLY A 2 12.72 -9.79 11.61
C GLY A 2 12.32 -9.57 13.07
N ASP A 3 12.74 -10.45 13.99
CA ASP A 3 12.50 -10.33 15.44
C ASP A 3 13.11 -9.05 16.05
N TYR A 4 14.27 -8.61 15.54
CA TYR A 4 15.01 -7.47 16.07
C TYR A 4 14.61 -6.14 15.44
N LEU A 5 14.28 -6.13 14.13
CA LEU A 5 13.99 -4.89 13.40
C LEU A 5 12.53 -4.43 13.54
N THR A 6 11.58 -5.37 13.53
CA THR A 6 10.15 -5.04 13.48
C THR A 6 9.32 -5.92 14.42
N LYS A 7 9.96 -6.68 15.34
CA LYS A 7 9.29 -7.64 16.23
C LYS A 7 8.32 -8.57 15.48
N ASN A 8 8.66 -8.97 14.25
CA ASN A 8 7.80 -9.76 13.36
C ASN A 8 6.42 -9.15 13.02
N LEU A 9 6.24 -7.83 13.19
CA LEU A 9 5.03 -7.14 12.75
C LEU A 9 5.00 -6.92 11.23
N THR A 10 6.16 -6.92 10.58
CA THR A 10 6.26 -6.73 9.13
C THR A 10 6.34 -8.09 8.43
N PHE A 11 5.25 -8.45 7.74
CA PHE A 11 5.14 -9.70 7.00
C PHE A 11 6.29 -9.94 6.02
N THR A 12 6.80 -8.90 5.35
CA THR A 12 7.89 -8.98 4.37
C THR A 12 9.25 -9.30 4.98
N LEU A 13 9.44 -9.04 6.28
CA LEU A 13 10.69 -9.28 7.02
C LEU A 13 10.62 -10.52 7.91
N THR A 14 9.47 -11.20 7.92
CA THR A 14 9.27 -12.42 8.69
C THR A 14 10.05 -13.57 8.06
N PRO A 15 10.90 -14.29 8.81
CA PRO A 15 11.62 -15.45 8.27
C PRO A 15 10.65 -16.53 7.75
N TYR A 16 11.10 -17.30 6.77
CA TYR A 16 10.29 -18.39 6.21
C TYR A 16 9.92 -19.40 7.32
N GLY A 17 8.62 -19.63 7.52
CA GLY A 17 8.12 -20.48 8.61
C GLY A 17 6.61 -20.39 8.80
N ASP A 18 6.13 -20.95 9.92
CA ASP A 18 4.70 -21.06 10.22
C ASP A 18 3.98 -19.71 10.31
N LEU A 19 4.66 -18.70 10.85
CA LEU A 19 4.11 -17.36 10.96
C LEU A 19 3.85 -16.76 9.57
N LEU A 20 4.84 -16.82 8.68
CA LEU A 20 4.72 -16.35 7.30
C LEU A 20 3.62 -17.10 6.53
N ARG A 21 3.49 -18.42 6.76
CA ARG A 21 2.42 -19.23 6.17
C ARG A 21 1.03 -18.81 6.64
N ARG A 22 0.87 -18.51 7.93
CA ARG A 22 -0.40 -18.01 8.49
C ARG A 22 -0.79 -16.66 7.91
N PHE A 23 0.15 -15.71 7.85
CA PHE A 23 -0.10 -14.41 7.22
C PHE A 23 -0.48 -14.55 5.75
N ARG A 24 0.23 -15.37 4.96
CA ARG A 24 -0.13 -15.61 3.55
C ARG A 24 -1.54 -16.17 3.40
N ARG A 25 -1.93 -17.12 4.25
CA ARG A 25 -3.28 -17.70 4.19
C ARG A 25 -4.35 -16.62 4.36
N VAL A 26 -4.24 -15.81 5.41
CA VAL A 26 -5.20 -14.73 5.70
C VAL A 26 -5.23 -13.71 4.55
N ALA A 27 -4.07 -13.31 4.03
CA ALA A 27 -4.01 -12.38 2.90
C ALA A 27 -4.68 -12.97 1.64
N VAL A 28 -4.36 -14.22 1.28
CA VAL A 28 -4.95 -14.88 0.10
C VAL A 28 -6.47 -15.05 0.26
N GLU A 29 -6.95 -15.37 1.45
CA GLU A 29 -8.40 -15.45 1.73
C GLU A 29 -9.07 -14.07 1.58
N GLY A 30 -8.47 -13.02 2.15
CA GLY A 30 -8.96 -11.64 2.06
C GLY A 30 -8.91 -11.03 0.65
N PHE A 31 -8.02 -11.51 -0.20
CA PHE A 31 -7.90 -11.11 -1.62
C PHE A 31 -8.36 -12.19 -2.60
N SER A 32 -9.13 -13.16 -2.13
CA SER A 32 -9.69 -14.23 -2.96
C SER A 32 -10.64 -13.67 -4.02
N LYS A 33 -10.89 -14.43 -5.10
CA LYS A 33 -11.78 -13.99 -6.19
C LYS A 33 -13.18 -13.56 -5.72
N PRO A 34 -13.85 -14.25 -4.76
CA PRO A 34 -15.11 -13.77 -4.20
C PRO A 34 -14.94 -12.49 -3.38
N ALA A 35 -13.90 -12.40 -2.54
CA ALA A 35 -13.64 -11.21 -1.75
C ALA A 35 -13.35 -9.98 -2.62
N ALA A 36 -12.61 -10.17 -3.72
CA ALA A 36 -12.28 -9.13 -4.68
C ALA A 36 -13.51 -8.48 -5.32
N GLN A 37 -14.63 -9.20 -5.45
CA GLN A 37 -15.88 -8.63 -6.00
C GLN A 37 -16.42 -7.49 -5.14
N HIS A 38 -16.19 -7.53 -3.82
CA HIS A 38 -16.59 -6.46 -2.91
C HIS A 38 -15.78 -5.18 -3.11
N PHE A 39 -14.63 -5.24 -3.79
CA PHE A 39 -13.79 -4.07 -4.06
C PHE A 39 -14.17 -3.34 -5.35
N HIS A 40 -14.98 -3.94 -6.23
CA HIS A 40 -15.36 -3.31 -7.50
C HIS A 40 -16.02 -1.93 -7.36
N PRO A 41 -16.93 -1.67 -6.40
CA PRO A 41 -17.49 -0.34 -6.22
C PRO A 41 -16.42 0.72 -5.91
N ILE A 42 -15.42 0.37 -5.08
CA ILE A 42 -14.30 1.24 -4.71
C ILE A 42 -13.43 1.50 -5.95
N GLN A 43 -13.04 0.44 -6.67
CA GLN A 43 -12.22 0.55 -7.87
C GLN A 43 -12.91 1.39 -8.97
N ASN A 44 -14.21 1.20 -9.18
CA ASN A 44 -14.97 1.97 -10.17
C ASN A 44 -15.03 3.45 -9.80
N ARG A 45 -15.30 3.77 -8.53
CA ARG A 45 -15.28 5.16 -8.05
C ARG A 45 -13.92 5.81 -8.28
N GLU A 46 -12.85 5.11 -7.92
CA GLU A 46 -11.47 5.61 -8.08
C GLU A 46 -11.07 5.75 -9.55
N ALA A 47 -11.49 4.82 -10.41
CA ALA A 47 -11.25 4.91 -11.86
C ALA A 47 -11.94 6.12 -12.50
N ILE A 48 -13.18 6.44 -12.08
CA ILE A 48 -13.88 7.64 -12.55
C ILE A 48 -13.14 8.90 -12.10
N MET A 49 -12.72 8.95 -10.83
CA MET A 49 -11.95 10.08 -10.31
C MET A 49 -10.61 10.24 -11.04
N LEU A 50 -9.97 9.15 -11.46
CA LEU A 50 -8.72 9.15 -12.25
C LEU A 50 -8.96 9.73 -13.63
N ALA A 51 -9.97 9.25 -14.34
CA ALA A 51 -10.31 9.78 -15.65
C ALA A 51 -10.55 11.31 -15.58
N LEU A 52 -11.29 11.78 -14.56
CA LEU A 52 -11.54 13.20 -14.36
C LEU A 52 -10.27 14.01 -14.05
N ALA A 53 -9.38 13.47 -13.20
CA ALA A 53 -8.12 14.11 -12.87
C ALA A 53 -7.21 14.23 -14.11
N LEU A 54 -7.10 13.17 -14.90
CA LEU A 54 -6.29 13.13 -16.12
C LEU A 54 -6.78 14.10 -17.19
N VAL A 55 -8.10 14.25 -17.35
CA VAL A 55 -8.67 15.25 -18.27
C VAL A 55 -8.33 16.68 -17.82
N LYS A 56 -8.27 16.94 -16.51
CA LYS A 56 -7.99 18.27 -15.95
C LYS A 56 -6.50 18.62 -15.93
N SER A 57 -5.63 17.67 -15.62
CA SER A 57 -4.18 17.90 -15.50
C SER A 57 -3.35 16.72 -16.05
N PRO A 58 -3.27 16.58 -17.38
CA PRO A 58 -2.50 15.51 -18.03
C PRO A 58 -1.01 15.43 -17.62
N PRO A 59 -0.27 16.54 -17.40
CA PRO A 59 1.16 16.49 -17.08
C PRO A 59 1.49 15.78 -15.76
N ASN A 60 0.52 15.63 -14.85
CA ASN A 60 0.71 15.05 -13.52
C ASN A 60 0.21 13.59 -13.43
N LEU A 61 0.25 12.85 -14.55
CA LEU A 61 -0.23 11.46 -14.65
C LEU A 61 0.28 10.56 -13.52
N GLU A 62 1.59 10.56 -13.26
CA GLU A 62 2.22 9.72 -12.24
C GLU A 62 1.64 10.00 -10.85
N LYS A 63 1.53 11.28 -10.51
CA LYS A 63 1.01 11.72 -9.22
C LYS A 63 -0.45 11.34 -9.02
N HIS A 64 -1.27 11.51 -10.06
CA HIS A 64 -2.66 11.06 -10.04
C HIS A 64 -2.76 9.55 -9.88
N LEU A 65 -2.01 8.76 -10.65
CA LEU A 65 -1.96 7.31 -10.51
C LEU A 65 -1.55 6.87 -9.11
N HIS A 66 -0.53 7.53 -8.54
CA HIS A 66 -0.07 7.24 -7.19
C HIS A 66 -1.16 7.49 -6.16
N ARG A 67 -1.79 8.67 -6.16
CA ARG A 67 -2.92 9.01 -5.27
C ARG A 67 -4.05 7.99 -5.38
N HIS A 68 -4.39 7.59 -6.61
CA HIS A 68 -5.45 6.61 -6.87
C HIS A 68 -5.14 5.24 -6.31
N ALA A 69 -3.94 4.73 -6.54
CA ALA A 69 -3.50 3.46 -5.99
C ALA A 69 -3.54 3.50 -4.45
N SER A 70 -3.02 4.57 -3.85
CA SER A 70 -3.03 4.79 -2.41
C SER A 70 -4.46 4.83 -1.84
N SER A 71 -5.38 5.54 -2.49
CA SER A 71 -6.80 5.58 -2.10
C SER A 71 -7.44 4.20 -2.08
N ILE A 72 -7.26 3.42 -3.16
CA ILE A 72 -7.79 2.06 -3.26
C ILE A 72 -7.22 1.17 -2.14
N MET A 73 -5.91 1.20 -1.93
CA MET A 73 -5.28 0.39 -0.90
C MET A 73 -5.76 0.76 0.50
N LEU A 74 -5.83 2.05 0.84
CA LEU A 74 -6.25 2.51 2.16
C LEU A 74 -7.73 2.22 2.43
N SER A 75 -8.60 2.38 1.44
CA SER A 75 -10.02 2.03 1.57
C SER A 75 -10.24 0.52 1.71
N ILE A 76 -9.54 -0.31 0.94
CA ILE A 76 -9.70 -1.78 1.02
C ILE A 76 -9.14 -2.34 2.33
N ASN A 77 -7.92 -1.96 2.70
CA ASN A 77 -7.22 -2.58 3.83
C ASN A 77 -7.61 -1.99 5.17
N TYR A 78 -7.89 -0.68 5.22
CA TYR A 78 -8.06 0.07 6.46
C TYR A 78 -9.43 0.74 6.58
N HIS A 79 -10.32 0.56 5.59
CA HIS A 79 -11.66 1.17 5.57
C HIS A 79 -11.63 2.71 5.73
N LEU A 80 -10.54 3.34 5.28
CA LEU A 80 -10.38 4.78 5.32
C LEU A 80 -11.20 5.46 4.23
N PRO A 81 -11.64 6.72 4.46
CA PRO A 81 -12.24 7.52 3.41
C PRO A 81 -11.27 7.67 2.23
N PRO A 82 -11.79 7.92 1.02
CA PRO A 82 -10.98 8.13 -0.16
C PRO A 82 -9.99 9.28 0.05
N VAL A 83 -8.76 9.07 -0.43
CA VAL A 83 -7.68 10.04 -0.34
C VAL A 83 -8.01 11.23 -1.25
N GLU A 84 -8.18 12.41 -0.68
CA GLU A 84 -8.57 13.60 -1.46
C GLU A 84 -7.36 14.36 -2.03
N SER A 85 -6.18 14.23 -1.40
CA SER A 85 -4.95 14.91 -1.79
C SER A 85 -3.76 13.96 -1.79
N GLU A 86 -2.76 14.27 -2.61
CA GLU A 86 -1.46 13.58 -2.59
C GLU A 86 -0.71 13.78 -1.28
N ASP A 87 -0.94 14.91 -0.61
CA ASP A 87 -0.33 15.26 0.68
C ASP A 87 -1.08 14.65 1.89
N ASP A 88 -1.94 13.65 1.65
CA ASP A 88 -2.66 12.98 2.73
C ASP A 88 -1.65 12.37 3.72
N PRO A 89 -1.77 12.66 5.03
CA PRO A 89 -0.79 12.24 6.02
C PRO A 89 -0.66 10.71 6.12
N ASN A 90 -1.71 9.95 5.78
CA ASN A 90 -1.63 8.49 5.75
C ASN A 90 -0.78 8.02 4.56
N VAL A 91 -0.91 8.66 3.40
CA VAL A 91 -0.12 8.34 2.20
C VAL A 91 1.35 8.68 2.44
N VAL A 92 1.63 9.90 2.90
CA VAL A 92 2.99 10.37 3.24
C VAL A 92 3.61 9.50 4.33
N GLY A 93 2.81 9.10 5.33
CA GLY A 93 3.25 8.22 6.41
C GLY A 93 3.68 6.84 5.91
N VAL A 94 2.85 6.22 5.06
CA VAL A 94 3.16 4.92 4.44
C VAL A 94 4.41 5.02 3.55
N GLU A 95 4.48 6.02 2.68
CA GLU A 95 5.64 6.22 1.80
C GLU A 95 6.93 6.43 2.59
N THR A 96 6.87 7.29 3.62
CA THR A 96 8.00 7.54 4.51
C THR A 96 8.46 6.27 5.22
N HIS A 97 7.52 5.45 5.68
CA HIS A 97 7.83 4.18 6.32
C HIS A 97 8.48 3.19 5.35
N VAL A 98 7.92 3.01 4.15
CA VAL A 98 8.47 2.15 3.09
C VAL A 98 9.88 2.61 2.70
N ARG A 99 10.10 3.91 2.53
CA ARG A 99 11.42 4.48 2.19
C ARG A 99 12.46 4.18 3.27
N ARG A 100 12.11 4.35 4.56
CA ARG A 100 13.02 4.02 5.67
C ARG A 100 13.37 2.54 5.69
N LEU A 101 12.37 1.67 5.56
CA LEU A 101 12.60 0.22 5.50
C LEU A 101 13.51 -0.16 4.33
N SER A 102 13.27 0.38 3.13
CA SER A 102 14.11 0.11 1.96
C SER A 102 15.57 0.54 2.17
N HIS A 103 15.79 1.68 2.83
CA HIS A 103 17.13 2.15 3.17
C HIS A 103 17.82 1.23 4.19
N GLU A 104 17.10 0.79 5.23
CA GLU A 104 17.61 -0.13 6.24
C GLU A 104 17.90 -1.54 5.68
N MET A 105 17.17 -1.96 4.64
CA MET A 105 17.34 -3.26 3.98
C MET A 105 18.54 -3.32 3.03
N ASN A 106 19.10 -2.19 2.61
CA ASN A 106 20.32 -2.13 1.80
C ASN A 106 21.54 -2.06 2.74
N PRO A 107 22.32 -3.14 2.92
CA PRO A 107 23.41 -3.20 3.91
C PRO A 107 24.67 -2.40 3.51
N GLY A 108 24.55 -1.32 2.72
CA GLY A 108 25.67 -0.53 2.19
C GLY A 108 25.64 0.97 2.52
N ASP A 109 24.53 1.53 2.98
CA ASP A 109 24.38 3.00 3.14
C ASP A 109 24.61 3.51 4.58
N THR A 110 24.83 2.63 5.56
CA THR A 110 24.97 3.04 6.97
C THR A 110 26.38 3.46 7.37
N PHE A 111 27.32 3.55 6.44
CA PHE A 111 28.68 4.04 6.67
C PHE A 111 29.21 4.81 5.45
N SER A 112 28.82 6.08 5.30
CA SER A 112 29.59 7.05 4.53
C SER A 112 29.31 8.49 4.96
#